data_AF-A0A1L9ATT4-F1
#
_entry.id   AF-A0A1L9ATT4-F1
#
_cell.length_a   1.000
_cell.length_b   1.000
_cell.length_c   1.000
_cell.angle_alpha   90.00
_cell.angle_beta   90.00
_cell.angle_gamma   90.00
#
_symmetry.space_group_name_H-M   'P 1'
#
loop_
_entity.id
_entity.type
_entity.pdbx_description
1 polymer ?
#
loop_
_entity_poly.entity_id
_entity_poly.type
_entity_poly.pdbx_seq_one_letter_code
_entity_poly.pdbx_strand_id
1 'polypeptide(L)'
;MYAAVRDNLATLLAEASELGRGLPQYVERDFARYLECGVLAHGFARVRCESCQDELLVAFSCKGRGVCPSCNAKRAHVTAAHLVERVLPHVPYRQWTLSFPHRVRWVLLKDAGLLSDVLTVVLRAVFALQRRRARRQGLRGAQAGAVSFIQFFGSALQVTPHFHSLVPDGVFVPREGGVHFEGLAPPTQGEVERLLKVVRHRVLRLLEKRGALPAQGPEDALQAYQAHSLQQRLRWTEVDVRPPPRKQPRCAVLEGFSLHANTHLHANDRQGLERLCRYGARGALALERLSRAEDGRIAYRMKRPLPDGTTHLLFTGLELLRRVASLVPPPRANLTRFHGVFAPGAKLRPFLLPQAGTEAGPQKESLCLAATVEEPRKQRTARVDWAGLLRRTFALDVFACPRCGGRRKVLAYVTAPAGVRSILEHLGLPTQALKRAPARGPPQRAWC
;
A
#
# COMPACT_ATOMS: atom_id res chain seq x y z
N MET A 1 4.50 19.90 -1.33
CA MET A 1 3.20 19.24 -1.60
C MET A 1 1.99 20.04 -1.12
N TYR A 2 1.89 20.44 0.16
CA TYR A 2 0.71 21.19 0.67
C TYR A 2 0.40 22.46 -0.15
N ALA A 3 1.40 23.33 -0.33
CA ALA A 3 1.28 24.53 -1.17
C ALA A 3 0.81 24.19 -2.59
N ALA A 4 1.41 23.17 -3.23
CA ALA A 4 0.99 22.73 -4.57
C ALA A 4 -0.50 22.38 -4.64
N VAL A 5 -1.04 21.66 -3.65
CA VAL A 5 -2.48 21.35 -3.61
C VAL A 5 -3.30 22.61 -3.34
N ARG A 6 -2.94 23.41 -2.34
CA ARG A 6 -3.64 24.65 -1.99
C ARG A 6 -3.76 25.61 -3.17
N ASP A 7 -2.68 25.72 -3.96
CA ASP A 7 -2.54 26.72 -5.02
C ASP A 7 -3.10 26.24 -6.37
N ASN A 8 -3.32 24.93 -6.56
CA ASN A 8 -3.70 24.36 -7.87
C ASN A 8 -4.98 23.52 -7.85
N LEU A 9 -5.54 23.18 -6.68
CA LEU A 9 -6.72 22.31 -6.60
C LEU A 9 -7.95 22.93 -7.28
N ALA A 10 -8.20 24.23 -7.10
CA ALA A 10 -9.34 24.89 -7.75
C ALA A 10 -9.22 24.85 -9.28
N THR A 11 -8.03 25.14 -9.82
CA THR A 11 -7.76 25.00 -11.26
C THR A 11 -7.93 23.56 -11.74
N LEU A 12 -7.40 22.58 -11.00
CA LEU A 12 -7.55 21.16 -11.36
C LEU A 12 -9.03 20.76 -11.47
N LEU A 13 -9.86 21.17 -10.51
CA LEU A 13 -11.29 20.83 -10.50
C LEU A 13 -12.04 21.52 -11.64
N ALA A 14 -11.72 22.79 -11.94
CA ALA A 14 -12.29 23.50 -13.07
C ALA A 14 -11.96 22.82 -14.41
N GLU A 15 -10.68 22.55 -14.68
CA GLU A 15 -10.28 21.86 -15.92
C GLU A 15 -10.82 20.43 -16.01
N ALA A 16 -10.90 19.72 -14.88
CA ALA A 16 -11.47 18.38 -14.87
C ALA A 16 -12.95 18.42 -15.25
N SER A 17 -13.71 19.42 -14.80
CA SER A 17 -15.14 19.55 -15.09
C SER A 17 -15.45 19.71 -16.58
N GLU A 18 -14.50 20.21 -17.36
CA GLU A 18 -14.59 20.29 -18.83
C GLU A 18 -14.37 18.92 -19.52
N LEU A 19 -13.81 17.94 -18.80
CA LEU A 19 -13.49 16.61 -19.31
C LEU A 19 -14.52 15.56 -18.85
N GLY A 20 -15.53 15.34 -19.69
CA GLY A 20 -16.53 14.29 -19.48
C GLY A 20 -17.33 14.52 -18.19
N ARG A 21 -17.23 13.59 -17.22
CA ARG A 21 -17.94 13.66 -15.93
C ARG A 21 -17.15 14.35 -14.80
N GLY A 22 -16.01 14.98 -15.10
CA GLY A 22 -15.17 15.54 -14.06
C GLY A 22 -14.28 14.52 -13.35
N LEU A 23 -13.68 14.96 -12.24
CA LEU A 23 -12.99 14.04 -11.32
C LEU A 23 -14.02 13.31 -10.46
N PRO A 24 -13.84 12.01 -10.19
CA PRO A 24 -14.72 11.31 -9.27
C PRO A 24 -14.66 11.93 -7.86
N GLN A 25 -15.82 12.09 -7.20
CA GLN A 25 -15.95 12.71 -5.88
C GLN A 25 -14.98 12.16 -4.81
N TYR A 26 -14.61 10.87 -4.89
CA TYR A 26 -13.68 10.28 -3.93
C TYR A 26 -12.25 10.83 -4.08
N VAL A 27 -11.84 11.23 -5.28
CA VAL A 27 -10.54 11.86 -5.57
C VAL A 27 -10.55 13.30 -5.05
N GLU A 28 -11.60 14.05 -5.38
CA GLU A 28 -11.79 15.43 -4.90
C GLU A 28 -11.77 15.50 -3.37
N ARG A 29 -12.51 14.59 -2.72
CA ARG A 29 -12.54 14.46 -1.26
C ARG A 29 -11.17 14.12 -0.68
N ASP A 30 -10.35 13.29 -1.34
CA ASP A 30 -9.02 12.95 -0.83
C ASP A 30 -8.08 14.18 -0.87
N PHE A 31 -8.17 15.03 -1.90
CA PHE A 31 -7.48 16.32 -1.94
C PHE A 31 -8.01 17.32 -0.90
N ALA A 32 -9.32 17.46 -0.78
CA ALA A 32 -9.94 18.36 0.19
C ALA A 32 -9.52 18.00 1.63
N ARG A 33 -9.64 16.72 1.99
CA ARG A 33 -9.22 16.23 3.31
C ARG A 33 -7.71 16.32 3.52
N TYR A 34 -6.90 16.24 2.47
CA TYR A 34 -5.46 16.46 2.59
C TYR A 34 -5.13 17.89 3.05
N LEU A 35 -5.87 18.90 2.58
CA LEU A 35 -5.70 20.28 3.04
C LEU A 35 -6.14 20.49 4.50
N GLU A 36 -7.01 19.64 5.02
CA GLU A 36 -7.41 19.66 6.44
C GLU A 36 -6.42 18.90 7.35
N CYS A 37 -5.58 18.04 6.76
CA CYS A 37 -4.75 17.10 7.50
C CYS A 37 -3.68 17.81 8.33
N GLY A 38 -3.71 17.64 9.65
CA GLY A 38 -2.71 18.21 10.55
C GLY A 38 -2.91 19.70 10.84
N VAL A 39 -4.06 20.27 10.48
CA VAL A 39 -4.40 21.67 10.73
C VAL A 39 -5.35 21.77 11.92
N LEU A 40 -4.93 22.47 12.97
CA LEU A 40 -5.68 22.59 14.23
C LEU A 40 -7.07 23.21 14.05
N ALA A 41 -7.23 24.14 13.08
CA ALA A 41 -8.52 24.74 12.74
C ALA A 41 -9.59 23.72 12.29
N HIS A 42 -9.19 22.49 11.93
CA HIS A 42 -10.10 21.39 11.58
C HIS A 42 -10.28 20.36 12.71
N GLY A 43 -9.85 20.70 13.92
CA GLY A 43 -10.01 19.89 15.13
C GLY A 43 -8.74 19.16 15.58
N PHE A 44 -8.72 18.85 16.87
CA PHE A 44 -7.56 18.26 17.54
C PHE A 44 -7.96 17.47 18.79
N ALA A 45 -7.07 16.59 19.23
CA ALA A 45 -7.10 16.01 20.56
C ALA A 45 -6.33 16.91 21.53
N ARG A 46 -6.91 17.17 22.71
CA ARG A 46 -6.20 17.79 23.84
C ARG A 46 -5.54 16.71 24.67
N VAL A 47 -4.24 16.83 24.86
CA VAL A 47 -3.43 15.90 25.63
C VAL A 47 -2.77 16.67 26.76
N ARG A 48 -2.92 16.25 28.01
CA ARG A 48 -2.42 16.98 29.18
C ARG A 48 -1.57 16.07 30.06
N CYS A 49 -0.48 16.61 30.60
CA CYS A 49 0.32 15.92 31.60
C CYS A 49 -0.43 15.83 32.93
N GLU A 50 -0.47 14.65 33.54
CA GLU A 50 -1.15 14.45 34.81
C GLU A 50 -0.38 15.08 35.99
N SER A 51 0.94 15.30 35.85
CA SER A 51 1.79 15.87 36.90
C SER A 51 1.88 17.40 36.80
N CYS A 52 2.51 17.92 35.74
CA CYS A 52 2.75 19.36 35.60
C CYS A 52 1.68 20.11 34.81
N GLN A 53 0.60 19.43 34.40
CA GLN A 53 -0.54 20.01 33.69
C GLN A 53 -0.23 20.63 32.32
N ASP A 54 0.99 20.43 31.79
CA ASP A 54 1.42 20.83 30.46
C ASP A 54 0.52 20.25 29.36
N GLU A 55 0.10 21.08 28.40
CA GLU A 55 -0.82 20.70 27.34
C GLU A 55 -0.16 20.60 25.96
N LEU A 56 -0.62 19.62 25.19
CA LEU A 56 -0.25 19.38 23.80
C LEU A 56 -1.52 19.22 22.97
N LEU A 57 -1.62 19.98 21.87
CA LEU A 57 -2.67 19.81 20.88
C LEU A 57 -2.20 18.89 19.76
N VAL A 58 -2.97 17.85 19.45
CA VAL A 58 -2.68 16.92 18.36
C VAL A 58 -3.75 17.04 17.28
N ALA A 59 -3.41 17.71 16.18
CA ALA A 59 -4.32 17.88 15.04
C ALA A 59 -4.77 16.54 14.43
N PHE A 60 -6.00 16.51 13.92
CA PHE A 60 -6.52 15.32 13.27
C PHE A 60 -5.86 15.03 11.92
N SER A 61 -5.76 13.73 11.61
CA SER A 61 -5.22 13.27 10.34
C SER A 61 -6.34 12.93 9.36
N CYS A 62 -6.13 13.16 8.07
CA CYS A 62 -7.16 12.93 7.06
C CYS A 62 -7.52 11.44 6.87
N LYS A 63 -6.63 10.53 7.29
CA LYS A 63 -6.76 9.06 7.11
C LYS A 63 -6.96 8.66 5.64
N GLY A 64 -6.61 9.55 4.70
CA GLY A 64 -6.65 9.33 3.26
C GLY A 64 -5.79 8.15 2.82
N ARG A 65 -5.94 7.77 1.55
CA ARG A 65 -5.22 6.60 0.96
C ARG A 65 -4.46 6.93 -0.32
N GLY A 66 -4.67 8.12 -0.89
CA GLY A 66 -4.01 8.57 -2.11
C GLY A 66 -3.05 9.70 -1.84
N VAL A 67 -3.58 10.90 -1.65
CA VAL A 67 -2.84 12.17 -1.71
C VAL A 67 -1.86 12.35 -0.54
N CYS A 68 -2.30 12.09 0.70
CA CYS A 68 -1.56 12.45 1.91
C CYS A 68 -0.37 11.50 2.19
N PRO A 69 0.90 11.95 2.03
CA PRO A 69 2.05 11.08 2.24
C PRO A 69 2.19 10.63 3.71
N SER A 70 1.92 11.53 4.66
CA SER A 70 2.03 11.25 6.10
C SER A 70 1.02 10.20 6.56
N CYS A 71 -0.25 10.30 6.13
CA CYS A 71 -1.26 9.29 6.45
C CYS A 71 -0.98 7.95 5.78
N ASN A 72 -0.47 7.96 4.54
CA ASN A 72 -0.07 6.75 3.84
C ASN A 72 1.12 6.06 4.51
N ALA A 73 2.13 6.82 4.95
CA ALA A 73 3.26 6.30 5.72
C ALA A 73 2.74 5.67 7.02
N LYS A 74 1.95 6.41 7.81
CA LYS A 74 1.32 5.91 9.05
C LYS A 74 0.60 4.57 8.81
N ARG A 75 -0.23 4.50 7.77
CA ARG A 75 -0.95 3.27 7.38
C ARG A 75 0.01 2.13 7.05
N ALA A 76 1.07 2.40 6.29
CA ALA A 76 2.06 1.39 5.93
C ALA A 76 2.77 0.80 7.16
N HIS A 77 3.16 1.65 8.12
CA HIS A 77 3.76 1.19 9.38
C HIS A 77 2.79 0.35 10.21
N VAL A 78 1.54 0.80 10.38
CA VAL A 78 0.51 0.04 11.14
C VAL A 78 0.22 -1.31 10.47
N THR A 79 0.10 -1.34 9.14
CA THR A 79 -0.10 -2.59 8.40
C THR A 79 1.09 -3.53 8.58
N ALA A 80 2.33 -3.04 8.47
CA ALA A 80 3.52 -3.86 8.62
C ALA A 80 3.64 -4.48 10.01
N ALA A 81 3.46 -3.67 11.06
CA ALA A 81 3.42 -4.12 12.45
C ALA A 81 2.37 -5.23 12.65
N HIS A 82 1.13 -4.98 12.21
CA HIS A 82 0.06 -5.96 12.31
C HIS A 82 0.40 -7.27 11.59
N LEU A 83 0.97 -7.21 10.39
CA LEU A 83 1.31 -8.40 9.63
C LEU A 83 2.39 -9.22 10.34
N VAL A 84 3.48 -8.59 10.79
CA VAL A 84 4.60 -9.28 11.42
C VAL A 84 4.25 -9.83 12.81
N GLU A 85 3.41 -9.15 13.57
CA GLU A 85 3.08 -9.56 14.93
C GLU A 85 1.88 -10.51 15.00
N ARG A 86 0.93 -10.39 14.07
CA ARG A 86 -0.41 -10.98 14.22
C ARG A 86 -0.89 -11.77 13.01
N VAL A 87 -0.08 -11.92 11.95
CA VAL A 87 -0.49 -12.70 10.77
C VAL A 87 0.60 -13.64 10.27
N LEU A 88 1.84 -13.18 10.22
CA LEU A 88 2.93 -13.87 9.53
C LEU A 88 3.78 -14.69 10.51
N PRO A 89 3.76 -16.04 10.47
CA PRO A 89 4.63 -16.90 11.28
C PRO A 89 6.12 -16.62 11.07
N HIS A 90 6.94 -17.13 12.00
CA HIS A 90 8.39 -17.21 11.91
C HIS A 90 8.84 -18.30 10.91
N VAL A 91 8.73 -18.00 9.63
CA VAL A 91 9.12 -18.87 8.50
C VAL A 91 9.83 -18.03 7.43
N PRO A 92 10.62 -18.62 6.52
CA PRO A 92 11.21 -17.85 5.42
C PRO A 92 10.13 -17.38 4.45
N TYR A 93 10.33 -16.21 3.84
CA TYR A 93 9.41 -15.61 2.88
C TYR A 93 10.11 -15.19 1.59
N ARG A 94 9.34 -15.21 0.50
CA ARG A 94 9.74 -14.72 -0.81
C ARG A 94 8.73 -13.73 -1.35
N GLN A 95 9.25 -12.63 -1.89
CA GLN A 95 8.44 -11.67 -2.62
C GLN A 95 8.29 -12.12 -4.08
N TRP A 96 7.04 -12.23 -4.52
CA TRP A 96 6.65 -12.41 -5.91
C TRP A 96 6.08 -11.10 -6.44
N THR A 97 6.82 -10.43 -7.32
CA THR A 97 6.39 -9.18 -7.95
C THR A 97 5.95 -9.45 -9.37
N LEU A 98 4.67 -9.21 -9.66
CA LEU A 98 4.10 -9.35 -11.01
C LEU A 98 3.67 -7.98 -11.54
N SER A 99 4.15 -7.63 -12.72
CA SER A 99 3.69 -6.48 -13.49
C SER A 99 3.19 -6.90 -14.88
N PHE A 100 2.34 -6.06 -15.46
CA PHE A 100 1.58 -6.34 -16.68
C PHE A 100 1.99 -5.42 -17.84
N PRO A 101 1.71 -5.79 -19.11
CA PRO A 101 1.83 -4.86 -20.24
C PRO A 101 0.80 -3.72 -20.14
N HIS A 102 1.05 -2.61 -20.84
CA HIS A 102 0.24 -1.38 -20.72
C HIS A 102 -1.25 -1.59 -20.98
N ARG A 103 -1.61 -2.39 -22.00
CA ARG A 103 -3.00 -2.71 -22.33
C ARG A 103 -3.72 -3.42 -21.18
N VAL A 104 -3.05 -4.39 -20.53
CA VAL A 104 -3.61 -5.11 -19.38
C VAL A 104 -3.70 -4.19 -18.16
N ARG A 105 -2.69 -3.34 -17.91
CA ARG A 105 -2.74 -2.36 -16.82
C ARG A 105 -3.95 -1.44 -16.93
N TRP A 106 -4.25 -0.97 -18.13
CA TRP A 106 -5.40 -0.09 -18.39
C TRP A 106 -6.73 -0.74 -18.00
N VAL A 107 -6.95 -1.99 -18.44
CA VAL A 107 -8.16 -2.76 -18.10
C VAL A 107 -8.27 -3.01 -16.59
N LEU A 108 -7.18 -3.44 -15.96
CA LEU A 108 -7.16 -3.75 -14.53
C LEU A 108 -7.34 -2.53 -13.62
N LEU A 109 -7.06 -1.33 -14.13
CA LEU A 109 -7.27 -0.08 -13.39
C LEU A 109 -8.75 0.27 -13.28
N LYS A 110 -9.54 -0.08 -14.30
CA LYS A 110 -10.98 0.22 -14.39
C LYS A 110 -11.84 -0.70 -13.52
N ASP A 111 -11.39 -1.94 -13.31
CA ASP A 111 -12.17 -2.95 -12.59
C ASP A 111 -11.37 -3.59 -11.44
N ALA A 112 -11.69 -3.18 -10.21
CA ALA A 112 -11.07 -3.71 -8.99
C ALA A 112 -11.46 -5.18 -8.70
N GLY A 113 -12.61 -5.64 -9.18
CA GLY A 113 -13.04 -7.04 -9.13
C GLY A 113 -12.17 -7.89 -10.04
N LEU A 114 -12.02 -7.48 -11.30
CA LEU A 114 -11.14 -8.14 -12.27
C LEU A 114 -9.68 -8.17 -11.81
N LEU A 115 -9.18 -7.08 -11.22
CA LEU A 115 -7.86 -7.04 -10.59
C LEU A 115 -7.71 -8.10 -9.49
N SER A 116 -8.76 -8.33 -8.69
CA SER A 116 -8.78 -9.36 -7.64
C SER A 116 -8.81 -10.78 -8.21
N ASP A 117 -9.56 -10.99 -9.30
CA ASP A 117 -9.58 -12.27 -10.01
C ASP A 117 -8.22 -12.60 -10.62
N VAL A 118 -7.57 -11.61 -11.25
CA VAL A 118 -6.22 -11.76 -11.80
C VAL A 118 -5.21 -12.10 -10.71
N LEU A 119 -5.26 -11.43 -9.55
CA LEU A 119 -4.42 -11.79 -8.39
C LEU A 119 -4.66 -13.24 -7.95
N THR A 120 -5.92 -13.68 -7.92
CA THR A 120 -6.29 -15.05 -7.56
C THR A 120 -5.72 -16.06 -8.56
N VAL A 121 -5.78 -15.78 -9.86
CA VAL A 121 -5.18 -16.62 -10.92
C VAL A 121 -3.68 -16.79 -10.71
N VAL A 122 -2.99 -15.68 -10.43
CA VAL A 122 -1.54 -15.65 -10.20
C VAL A 122 -1.15 -16.49 -8.99
N LEU A 123 -1.79 -16.24 -7.85
CA LEU A 123 -1.50 -16.97 -6.61
C LEU A 123 -1.86 -18.45 -6.71
N ARG A 124 -2.94 -18.81 -7.40
CA ARG A 124 -3.26 -20.23 -7.68
C ARG A 124 -2.14 -20.92 -8.45
N ALA A 125 -1.48 -20.22 -9.38
CA ALA A 125 -0.35 -20.77 -10.13
C ALA A 125 0.90 -20.95 -9.23
N VAL A 126 1.22 -19.96 -8.39
CA VAL A 126 2.32 -20.04 -7.41
C VAL A 126 2.07 -21.17 -6.40
N PHE A 127 0.87 -21.25 -5.82
CA PHE A 127 0.54 -22.29 -4.86
C PHE A 127 0.50 -23.69 -5.50
N ALA A 128 0.12 -23.79 -6.78
CA ALA A 128 0.20 -25.05 -7.50
C ALA A 128 1.65 -25.52 -7.67
N LEU A 129 2.60 -24.61 -7.87
CA LEU A 129 4.03 -24.94 -7.88
C LEU A 129 4.49 -25.49 -6.52
N GLN A 130 4.16 -24.81 -5.42
CA GLN A 130 4.50 -25.27 -4.06
C GLN A 130 3.88 -26.63 -3.73
N ARG A 131 2.58 -26.82 -4.00
CA ARG A 131 1.90 -28.10 -3.76
C ARG A 131 2.48 -29.24 -4.59
N ARG A 132 2.88 -28.99 -5.84
CA ARG A 132 3.54 -30.02 -6.67
C ARG A 132 4.88 -30.45 -6.08
N ARG A 133 5.66 -29.50 -5.56
CA ARG A 133 6.94 -29.80 -4.89
C ARG A 133 6.74 -30.58 -3.60
N ALA A 134 5.81 -30.13 -2.76
CA ALA A 134 5.44 -30.84 -1.52
C ALA A 134 5.01 -32.30 -1.80
N ARG A 135 4.18 -32.52 -2.83
CA ARG A 135 3.76 -33.88 -3.23
C ARG A 135 4.93 -34.80 -3.63
N ARG A 136 5.97 -34.26 -4.28
CA ARG A 136 7.18 -35.03 -4.64
C ARG A 136 7.99 -35.45 -3.42
N GLN A 137 7.85 -34.73 -2.31
CA GLN A 137 8.42 -35.06 -1.01
C GLN A 137 7.46 -35.92 -0.16
N GLY A 138 6.38 -36.46 -0.74
CA GLY A 138 5.39 -37.29 -0.02
C GLY A 138 4.37 -36.51 0.83
N LEU A 139 4.42 -35.17 0.83
CA LEU A 139 3.56 -34.35 1.68
C LEU A 139 2.18 -34.15 1.03
N ARG A 140 1.18 -34.85 1.57
CA ARG A 140 -0.24 -34.74 1.17
C ARG A 140 -0.95 -33.69 2.02
N GLY A 141 -2.03 -33.09 1.49
CA GLY A 141 -2.82 -32.08 2.20
C GLY A 141 -2.14 -30.72 2.43
N ALA A 142 -0.92 -30.52 1.91
CA ALA A 142 -0.16 -29.28 2.06
C ALA A 142 -0.90 -28.03 1.52
N GLN A 143 -0.96 -26.99 2.34
CA GLN A 143 -1.60 -25.71 2.04
C GLN A 143 -0.56 -24.60 1.92
N ALA A 144 -0.83 -23.63 1.06
CA ALA A 144 0.01 -22.45 0.86
C ALA A 144 -0.75 -21.19 1.29
N GLY A 145 -0.03 -20.08 1.47
CA GLY A 145 -0.62 -18.80 1.82
C GLY A 145 0.14 -17.64 1.21
N ALA A 146 -0.53 -16.50 1.05
CA ALA A 146 0.12 -15.27 0.65
C ALA A 146 -0.54 -14.04 1.26
N VAL A 147 0.26 -13.01 1.51
CA VAL A 147 -0.21 -11.64 1.74
C VAL A 147 0.24 -10.79 0.57
N SER A 148 -0.71 -10.19 -0.14
CA SER A 148 -0.44 -9.43 -1.36
C SER A 148 -0.75 -7.96 -1.17
N PHE A 149 0.14 -7.11 -1.67
CA PHE A 149 -0.02 -5.67 -1.75
C PHE A 149 -0.23 -5.26 -3.20
N ILE A 150 -1.30 -4.52 -3.44
CA ILE A 150 -1.65 -3.95 -4.75
C ILE A 150 -1.15 -2.52 -4.79
N GLN A 151 -0.24 -2.24 -5.72
CA GLN A 151 0.28 -0.89 -5.96
C GLN A 151 -0.15 -0.42 -7.35
N PHE A 152 -0.53 0.86 -7.45
CA PHE A 152 -0.97 1.49 -8.70
C PHE A 152 0.06 2.47 -9.27
N PHE A 153 1.25 2.54 -8.69
CA PHE A 153 2.26 3.56 -9.01
C PHE A 153 3.65 2.94 -9.18
N GLY A 154 4.43 3.51 -10.11
CA GLY A 154 5.85 3.21 -10.22
C GLY A 154 6.74 4.28 -9.58
N SER A 155 8.07 4.09 -9.70
CA SER A 155 9.06 5.01 -9.12
C SER A 155 8.98 6.43 -9.67
N ALA A 156 8.51 6.62 -10.91
CA ALA A 156 8.34 7.91 -11.58
C ALA A 156 6.92 8.49 -11.41
N LEU A 157 6.17 8.06 -10.38
CA LEU A 157 4.76 8.42 -10.17
C LEU A 157 3.86 8.07 -11.36
N GLN A 158 4.28 7.16 -12.25
CA GLN A 158 3.44 6.71 -13.36
C GLN A 158 2.45 5.65 -12.87
N VAL A 159 1.26 5.63 -13.47
CA VAL A 159 0.27 4.58 -13.20
C VAL A 159 0.89 3.23 -13.57
N THR A 160 0.94 2.31 -12.62
CA THR A 160 1.48 0.96 -12.80
C THR A 160 0.78 0.02 -11.81
N PRO A 161 -0.42 -0.50 -12.13
CA PRO A 161 -1.02 -1.61 -11.40
C PRO A 161 -0.06 -2.80 -11.41
N HIS A 162 0.34 -3.26 -10.23
CA HIS A 162 1.20 -4.44 -10.06
C HIS A 162 1.01 -5.03 -8.67
N PHE A 163 1.43 -6.29 -8.52
CA PHE A 163 1.31 -7.03 -7.27
C PHE A 163 2.67 -7.24 -6.64
N HIS A 164 2.73 -7.08 -5.31
CA HIS A 164 3.79 -7.62 -4.47
C HIS A 164 3.17 -8.68 -3.58
N SER A 165 3.41 -9.95 -3.84
CA SER A 165 2.88 -11.05 -3.03
C SER A 165 3.97 -11.65 -2.17
N LEU A 166 3.81 -11.56 -0.86
CA LEU A 166 4.68 -12.20 0.10
C LEU A 166 4.17 -13.63 0.36
N VAL A 167 4.99 -14.61 0.00
CA VAL A 167 4.65 -16.04 0.04
C VAL A 167 5.70 -16.75 0.90
N PRO A 168 5.33 -17.57 1.90
CA PRO A 168 6.30 -18.40 2.61
C PRO A 168 7.06 -19.30 1.64
N ASP A 169 8.37 -19.49 1.85
CA ASP A 169 9.20 -20.41 1.05
C ASP A 169 8.98 -21.86 1.50
N GLY A 170 7.72 -22.29 1.50
CA GLY A 170 7.29 -23.58 2.01
C GLY A 170 5.78 -23.77 1.98
N VAL A 171 5.33 -24.83 2.64
CA VAL A 171 3.90 -25.18 2.77
C VAL A 171 3.56 -25.51 4.22
N PHE A 172 2.29 -25.38 4.55
CA PHE A 172 1.72 -25.74 5.84
C PHE A 172 1.01 -27.08 5.73
N VAL A 173 1.45 -28.06 6.49
CA VAL A 173 0.89 -29.42 6.53
C VAL A 173 0.07 -29.55 7.82
N PRO A 174 -1.25 -29.80 7.73
CA PRO A 174 -2.05 -30.10 8.91
C PRO A 174 -1.50 -31.34 9.63
N ARG A 175 -1.45 -31.28 10.96
CA ARG A 175 -1.12 -32.40 11.85
C ARG A 175 -2.18 -32.47 12.95
N GLU A 176 -2.20 -33.57 13.71
CA GLU A 176 -3.05 -33.62 14.91
C GLU A 176 -2.69 -32.47 15.85
N GLY A 177 -3.70 -31.73 16.30
CA GLY A 177 -3.53 -30.61 17.22
C GLY A 177 -2.87 -29.33 16.64
N GLY A 178 -2.52 -29.28 15.35
CA GLY A 178 -1.87 -28.08 14.82
C GLY A 178 -1.44 -28.10 13.36
N VAL A 179 -0.43 -27.28 13.06
CA VAL A 179 0.08 -27.09 11.70
C VAL A 179 1.61 -27.08 11.72
N HIS A 180 2.23 -27.87 10.84
CA HIS A 180 3.67 -27.90 10.67
C HIS A 180 4.06 -27.14 9.39
N PHE A 181 5.11 -26.34 9.44
CA PHE A 181 5.66 -25.69 8.27
C PHE A 181 6.80 -26.52 7.68
N GLU A 182 6.65 -26.94 6.43
CA GLU A 182 7.72 -27.57 5.67
C GLU A 182 8.37 -26.55 4.73
N GLY A 183 9.68 -26.37 4.86
CA GLY A 183 10.48 -25.57 3.93
C GLY A 183 10.60 -26.24 2.55
N LEU A 184 10.46 -25.45 1.48
CA LEU A 184 10.71 -25.92 0.12
C LEU A 184 11.97 -25.25 -0.44
N ALA A 185 12.71 -25.96 -1.29
CA ALA A 185 13.81 -25.38 -2.05
C ALA A 185 13.37 -24.12 -2.80
N PRO A 186 14.24 -23.13 -3.07
CA PRO A 186 13.87 -21.96 -3.86
C PRO A 186 13.41 -22.35 -5.29
N PRO A 187 12.55 -21.55 -5.95
CA PRO A 187 12.21 -21.79 -7.35
C PRO A 187 13.44 -21.64 -8.24
N THR A 188 13.59 -22.52 -9.21
CA THR A 188 14.63 -22.39 -10.25
C THR A 188 14.23 -21.32 -11.27
N GLN A 189 15.20 -20.80 -12.02
CA GLN A 189 14.94 -19.83 -13.11
C GLN A 189 13.90 -20.37 -14.12
N GLY A 190 14.07 -21.61 -14.58
CA GLY A 190 13.15 -22.24 -15.53
C GLY A 190 11.74 -22.46 -14.98
N GLU A 191 11.57 -22.65 -13.66
CA GLU A 191 10.24 -22.69 -13.03
C GLU A 191 9.58 -21.32 -13.02
N VAL A 192 10.32 -20.23 -12.79
CA VAL A 192 9.79 -18.86 -12.85
C VAL A 192 9.34 -18.52 -14.28
N GLU A 193 10.13 -18.90 -15.29
CA GLU A 193 9.78 -18.71 -16.71
C GLU A 193 8.53 -19.50 -17.12
N ARG A 194 8.46 -20.79 -16.75
CA ARG A 194 7.26 -21.62 -16.99
C ARG A 194 6.04 -21.07 -16.26
N LEU A 195 6.22 -20.60 -15.03
CA LEU A 195 5.14 -20.00 -14.25
C LEU A 195 4.61 -18.73 -14.92
N LEU A 196 5.49 -17.88 -15.44
CA LEU A 196 5.10 -16.67 -16.18
C LEU A 196 4.30 -17.01 -17.44
N LYS A 197 4.71 -18.03 -18.20
CA LYS A 197 3.93 -18.52 -19.38
C LYS A 197 2.51 -18.94 -18.98
N VAL A 198 2.37 -19.70 -17.89
CA VAL A 198 1.06 -20.14 -17.37
C VAL A 198 0.23 -18.96 -16.88
N VAL A 199 0.84 -18.02 -16.16
CA VAL A 199 0.16 -16.82 -15.64
C VAL A 199 -0.33 -15.96 -16.79
N ARG A 200 0.53 -15.61 -17.77
CA ARG A 200 0.16 -14.85 -18.96
C ARG A 200 -1.04 -15.48 -19.66
N HIS A 201 -0.96 -16.77 -19.97
CA HIS A 201 -2.03 -17.52 -20.65
C HIS A 201 -3.36 -17.44 -19.90
N ARG A 202 -3.35 -17.71 -18.59
CA ARG A 202 -4.58 -17.70 -17.78
C ARG A 202 -5.15 -16.30 -17.57
N VAL A 203 -4.30 -15.28 -17.47
CA VAL A 203 -4.74 -13.89 -17.34
C VAL A 203 -5.38 -13.43 -18.64
N LEU A 204 -4.74 -13.62 -19.80
CA LEU A 204 -5.31 -13.21 -21.09
C LEU A 204 -6.65 -13.91 -21.36
N ARG A 205 -6.72 -15.23 -21.14
CA ARG A 205 -7.99 -15.99 -21.23
C ARG A 205 -9.09 -15.46 -20.31
N LEU A 206 -8.74 -15.05 -19.08
CA LEU A 206 -9.71 -14.44 -18.16
C LEU A 206 -10.22 -13.10 -18.70
N LEU A 207 -9.32 -12.27 -19.23
CA LEU A 207 -9.70 -10.96 -19.79
C LEU A 207 -10.60 -11.11 -21.02
N GLU A 208 -10.29 -12.04 -21.92
CA GLU A 208 -11.12 -12.40 -23.08
C GLU A 208 -12.51 -12.88 -22.64
N LYS A 209 -12.56 -13.83 -21.70
CA LYS A 209 -13.84 -14.36 -21.16
C LYS A 209 -14.70 -13.27 -20.52
N ARG A 210 -14.09 -12.22 -19.97
CA ARG A 210 -14.77 -11.10 -19.34
C ARG A 210 -15.14 -9.98 -20.32
N GLY A 211 -14.83 -10.13 -21.62
CA GLY A 211 -15.05 -9.09 -22.62
C GLY A 211 -14.24 -7.81 -22.34
N ALA A 212 -13.15 -7.91 -21.59
CA ALA A 212 -12.39 -6.76 -21.12
C ALA A 212 -11.36 -6.26 -22.16
N LEU A 213 -11.23 -6.98 -23.28
CA LEU A 213 -10.42 -6.62 -24.44
C LEU A 213 -11.28 -6.68 -25.71
N PRO A 214 -11.19 -5.68 -26.62
CA PRO A 214 -10.32 -4.50 -26.54
C PRO A 214 -10.81 -3.52 -25.47
N ALA A 215 -9.85 -2.82 -24.86
CA ALA A 215 -10.16 -1.91 -23.77
C ALA A 215 -10.74 -0.59 -24.31
N GLN A 216 -11.85 -0.14 -23.73
CA GLN A 216 -12.49 1.12 -24.10
C GLN A 216 -11.63 2.32 -23.68
N GLY A 217 -11.81 3.45 -24.37
CA GLY A 217 -11.13 4.73 -24.10
C GLY A 217 -11.49 5.35 -22.73
N PRO A 218 -10.90 6.51 -22.37
CA PRO A 218 -11.23 7.19 -21.13
C PRO A 218 -12.63 7.82 -21.17
N GLU A 219 -13.42 7.65 -20.11
CA GLU A 219 -14.79 8.20 -20.00
C GLU A 219 -14.87 9.46 -19.13
N ASP A 220 -13.87 9.69 -18.29
CA ASP A 220 -13.82 10.79 -17.31
C ASP A 220 -12.41 11.38 -17.21
N ALA A 221 -12.27 12.50 -16.49
CA ALA A 221 -11.00 13.19 -16.33
C ALA A 221 -9.94 12.31 -15.65
N LEU A 222 -10.34 11.48 -14.68
CA LEU A 222 -9.41 10.59 -13.99
C LEU A 222 -8.86 9.53 -14.95
N GLN A 223 -9.70 8.91 -15.76
CA GLN A 223 -9.32 7.95 -16.78
C GLN A 223 -8.43 8.59 -17.85
N ALA A 224 -8.70 9.84 -18.25
CA ALA A 224 -7.82 10.59 -19.14
C ALA A 224 -6.43 10.79 -18.53
N TYR A 225 -6.35 11.20 -17.26
CA TYR A 225 -5.08 11.34 -16.54
C TYR A 225 -4.36 10.00 -16.39
N GLN A 226 -5.09 8.91 -16.15
CA GLN A 226 -4.55 7.56 -16.02
C GLN A 226 -4.02 7.01 -17.34
N ALA A 227 -4.76 7.19 -18.44
CA ALA A 227 -4.34 6.82 -19.79
C ALA A 227 -3.05 7.55 -20.16
N HIS A 228 -3.02 8.86 -19.96
CA HIS A 228 -1.84 9.68 -20.18
C HIS A 228 -0.65 9.20 -19.31
N SER A 229 -0.86 8.93 -18.02
CA SER A 229 0.19 8.46 -17.11
C SER A 229 0.76 7.08 -17.49
N LEU A 230 -0.08 6.17 -18.00
CA LEU A 230 0.36 4.87 -18.52
C LEU A 230 1.24 5.00 -19.76
N GLN A 231 0.98 6.02 -20.58
CA GLN A 231 1.62 6.24 -21.88
C GLN A 231 2.85 7.16 -21.79
N GLN A 232 2.95 8.00 -20.76
CA GLN A 232 3.98 9.04 -20.58
C GLN A 232 5.42 8.55 -20.35
N ARG A 233 5.73 7.26 -20.49
CA ARG A 233 7.13 6.82 -20.44
C ARG A 233 7.87 6.94 -21.76
N LEU A 234 7.19 7.12 -22.90
CA LEU A 234 7.80 7.35 -24.22
C LEU A 234 6.83 8.10 -25.14
N ARG A 235 7.34 8.89 -26.07
CA ARG A 235 6.54 9.50 -27.15
C ARG A 235 5.80 8.39 -27.92
N TRP A 236 4.62 8.71 -28.46
CA TRP A 236 3.66 7.79 -29.11
C TRP A 236 4.25 6.85 -30.19
N THR A 237 5.42 7.18 -30.72
CA THR A 237 6.10 6.49 -31.83
C THR A 237 7.01 5.34 -31.40
N GLU A 238 7.31 5.18 -30.11
CA GLU A 238 8.26 4.17 -29.65
C GLU A 238 7.59 3.12 -28.75
N VAL A 239 7.48 1.90 -29.28
CA VAL A 239 7.26 0.71 -28.45
C VAL A 239 8.42 0.64 -27.47
N ASP A 240 8.14 0.59 -26.15
CA ASP A 240 9.16 0.41 -25.10
C ASP A 240 9.74 -1.02 -25.21
N VAL A 241 10.56 -1.27 -26.23
CA VAL A 241 11.41 -2.45 -26.38
C VAL A 241 12.60 -2.22 -25.47
N ARG A 242 12.38 -2.21 -24.15
CA ARG A 242 13.52 -2.25 -23.23
C ARG A 242 14.22 -3.58 -23.46
N PRO A 243 15.53 -3.59 -23.70
CA PRO A 243 16.29 -4.82 -23.55
C PRO A 243 16.00 -5.39 -22.15
N PRO A 244 15.85 -6.71 -22.01
CA PRO A 244 15.58 -7.31 -20.71
C PRO A 244 16.65 -6.79 -19.73
N PRO A 245 16.27 -6.42 -18.49
CA PRO A 245 17.25 -6.05 -17.49
C PRO A 245 18.31 -7.16 -17.41
N ARG A 246 19.58 -6.80 -17.11
CA ARG A 246 20.67 -7.77 -16.83
C ARG A 246 20.07 -9.01 -16.17
N LYS A 247 20.31 -10.22 -16.71
CA LYS A 247 19.67 -11.46 -16.25
C LYS A 247 19.70 -11.53 -14.73
N GLN A 248 18.59 -11.19 -14.09
CA GLN A 248 18.44 -11.30 -12.64
C GLN A 248 17.99 -12.72 -12.35
N PRO A 249 18.57 -13.39 -11.34
CA PRO A 249 18.14 -14.72 -10.98
C PRO A 249 16.66 -14.68 -10.57
N ARG A 250 15.89 -15.71 -10.95
CA ARG A 250 14.45 -15.84 -10.68
C ARG A 250 13.64 -14.63 -11.18
N CYS A 251 13.98 -14.13 -12.37
CA CYS A 251 13.27 -13.07 -13.07
C CYS A 251 12.91 -13.53 -14.47
N ALA A 252 11.65 -13.40 -14.86
CA ALA A 252 11.18 -13.71 -16.21
C ALA A 252 10.39 -12.54 -16.78
N VAL A 253 10.58 -12.28 -18.08
CA VAL A 253 9.82 -11.27 -18.84
C VAL A 253 9.28 -11.95 -20.09
N LEU A 254 8.00 -11.73 -20.39
CA LEU A 254 7.32 -12.29 -21.56
C LEU A 254 6.23 -11.31 -22.02
N GLU A 255 6.40 -10.72 -23.20
CA GLU A 255 5.43 -9.82 -23.83
C GLU A 255 4.90 -8.72 -22.87
N GLY A 256 5.82 -8.05 -22.19
CA GLY A 256 5.51 -6.98 -21.24
C GLY A 256 4.95 -7.43 -19.88
N PHE A 257 4.67 -8.72 -19.69
CA PHE A 257 4.54 -9.28 -18.33
C PHE A 257 5.94 -9.47 -17.74
N SER A 258 6.11 -9.14 -16.46
CA SER A 258 7.35 -9.42 -15.72
C SER A 258 7.03 -10.04 -14.37
N LEU A 259 7.71 -11.14 -14.04
CA LEU A 259 7.61 -11.86 -12.77
C LEU A 259 8.99 -11.95 -12.12
N HIS A 260 9.13 -11.35 -10.93
CA HIS A 260 10.34 -11.40 -10.12
C HIS A 260 10.08 -12.19 -8.84
N ALA A 261 10.96 -13.12 -8.51
CA ALA A 261 10.87 -13.95 -7.31
C ALA A 261 12.20 -14.05 -6.56
N ASN A 262 13.13 -13.10 -6.74
CA ASN A 262 14.47 -13.24 -6.17
C ASN A 262 14.59 -12.78 -4.71
N THR A 263 13.76 -11.82 -4.29
CA THR A 263 13.81 -11.28 -2.92
C THR A 263 13.39 -12.36 -1.92
N HIS A 264 14.36 -12.87 -1.17
CA HIS A 264 14.18 -13.86 -0.11
C HIS A 264 14.47 -13.23 1.25
N LEU A 265 13.71 -13.63 2.26
CA LEU A 265 13.90 -13.28 3.65
C LEU A 265 13.98 -14.56 4.48
N HIS A 266 15.05 -14.68 5.26
CA HIS A 266 15.23 -15.77 6.20
C HIS A 266 14.19 -15.69 7.33
N ALA A 267 13.83 -16.82 7.95
CA ALA A 267 12.82 -16.88 9.02
C ALA A 267 13.08 -15.91 10.18
N ASN A 268 14.37 -15.72 10.50
CA ASN A 268 14.84 -14.87 11.59
C ASN A 268 14.95 -13.38 11.20
N ASP A 269 14.87 -13.01 9.91
CA ASP A 269 14.92 -11.61 9.47
C ASP A 269 13.55 -10.92 9.61
N ARG A 270 13.07 -10.82 10.86
CA ARG A 270 11.78 -10.20 11.19
C ARG A 270 11.77 -8.70 10.86
N GLN A 271 12.90 -8.02 11.03
CA GLN A 271 13.03 -6.61 10.67
C GLN A 271 12.96 -6.42 9.15
N GLY A 272 13.63 -7.25 8.36
CA GLY A 272 13.54 -7.25 6.90
C GLY A 272 12.14 -7.56 6.41
N LEU A 273 11.45 -8.49 7.06
CA LEU A 273 10.04 -8.78 6.81
C LEU A 273 9.15 -7.57 7.06
N GLU A 274 9.32 -6.88 8.20
CA GLU A 274 8.55 -5.67 8.50
C GLU A 274 8.84 -4.55 7.48
N ARG A 275 10.12 -4.33 7.12
CA ARG A 275 10.51 -3.37 6.08
C ARG A 275 9.84 -3.70 4.74
N LEU A 276 9.77 -4.97 4.37
CA LEU A 276 9.15 -5.41 3.12
C LEU A 276 7.61 -5.25 3.15
N CYS A 277 6.96 -5.58 4.26
CA CYS A 277 5.52 -5.31 4.44
C CYS A 277 5.21 -3.81 4.36
N ARG A 278 6.04 -2.97 4.98
CA ARG A 278 5.93 -1.51 4.92
C ARG A 278 6.13 -0.99 3.50
N TYR A 279 7.12 -1.52 2.80
CA TYR A 279 7.36 -1.23 1.38
C TYR A 279 6.14 -1.58 0.52
N GLY A 280 5.51 -2.73 0.77
CA GLY A 280 4.31 -3.16 0.04
C GLY A 280 3.10 -2.28 0.33
N ALA A 281 2.88 -1.91 1.59
CA ALA A 281 1.72 -1.14 2.04
C ALA A 281 1.84 0.39 1.85
N ARG A 282 2.93 0.89 1.29
CA ARG A 282 3.20 2.33 1.14
C ARG A 282 2.24 3.03 0.15
N GLY A 283 2.10 4.33 0.33
CA GLY A 283 1.49 5.22 -0.67
C GLY A 283 2.45 5.61 -1.80
N ALA A 284 1.92 6.34 -2.80
CA ALA A 284 2.66 6.66 -4.01
C ALA A 284 3.78 7.70 -3.82
N LEU A 285 3.56 8.65 -2.90
CA LEU A 285 4.44 9.78 -2.66
C LEU A 285 5.35 9.54 -1.45
N ALA A 286 6.61 9.95 -1.58
CA ALA A 286 7.53 10.12 -0.46
C ALA A 286 7.99 11.58 -0.42
N LEU A 287 7.76 12.26 0.71
CA LEU A 287 8.05 13.69 0.86
C LEU A 287 9.54 13.99 0.71
N GLU A 288 10.42 13.11 1.17
CA GLU A 288 11.88 13.21 1.03
C GLU A 288 12.37 13.29 -0.42
N ARG A 289 11.52 12.90 -1.38
CA ARG A 289 11.81 12.93 -2.82
C ARG A 289 11.26 14.18 -3.51
N LEU A 290 10.53 15.05 -2.80
CA LEU A 290 9.98 16.28 -3.34
C LEU A 290 10.80 17.48 -2.86
N SER A 291 11.24 18.32 -3.78
CA SER A 291 11.87 19.62 -3.51
C SER A 291 11.30 20.69 -4.45
N ARG A 292 11.60 21.96 -4.17
CA ARG A 292 11.36 23.06 -5.11
C ARG A 292 12.61 23.23 -5.97
N ALA A 293 12.42 23.37 -7.28
CA ALA A 293 13.46 23.78 -8.20
C ALA A 293 13.60 25.31 -8.20
N GLU A 294 14.71 25.83 -8.73
CA GLU A 294 15.02 27.26 -8.80
C GLU A 294 13.98 28.04 -9.62
N ASP A 295 13.47 27.43 -10.69
CA ASP A 295 12.42 27.98 -11.55
C ASP A 295 11.00 27.91 -10.95
N GLY A 296 10.88 27.55 -9.67
CA GLY A 296 9.60 27.43 -8.96
C GLY A 296 8.83 26.15 -9.24
N ARG A 297 9.29 25.27 -10.15
CA ARG A 297 8.70 23.94 -10.37
C ARG A 297 8.96 23.01 -9.18
N ILE A 298 8.24 21.90 -9.17
CA ILE A 298 8.37 20.86 -8.17
C ILE A 298 9.25 19.75 -8.75
N ALA A 299 10.41 19.56 -8.14
CA ALA A 299 11.33 18.49 -8.50
C ALA A 299 10.98 17.21 -7.71
N TYR A 300 10.91 16.08 -8.41
CA TYR A 300 10.73 14.77 -7.84
C TYR A 300 11.93 13.86 -8.14
N ARG A 301 12.74 13.59 -7.11
CA ARG A 301 13.96 12.79 -7.21
C ARG A 301 13.62 11.33 -7.54
N MET A 302 14.26 10.77 -8.55
CA MET A 302 14.16 9.37 -8.93
C MET A 302 14.94 8.46 -7.98
N LYS A 303 14.47 7.22 -7.77
CA LYS A 303 15.20 6.25 -6.94
C LYS A 303 16.48 5.74 -7.58
N ARG A 304 16.48 5.69 -8.91
CA ARG A 304 17.60 5.34 -9.76
C ARG A 304 17.53 6.28 -10.96
N PRO A 305 18.66 6.74 -11.49
CA PRO A 305 18.68 7.49 -12.73
C PRO A 305 17.95 6.72 -13.84
N LEU A 306 17.32 7.45 -14.75
CA LEU A 306 16.86 6.89 -16.01
C LEU A 306 18.07 6.54 -16.92
N PRO A 307 17.90 5.73 -17.97
CA PRO A 307 19.00 5.34 -18.86
C PRO A 307 19.74 6.54 -19.50
N ASP A 308 19.03 7.64 -19.70
CA ASP A 308 19.55 8.93 -20.19
C ASP A 308 20.28 9.76 -19.11
N GLY A 309 20.42 9.23 -17.88
CA GLY A 309 21.02 9.91 -16.74
C GLY A 309 20.04 10.79 -15.95
N THR A 310 18.79 10.95 -16.38
CA THR A 310 17.82 11.82 -15.70
C THR A 310 17.58 11.38 -14.25
N THR A 311 17.84 12.29 -13.30
CA THR A 311 17.73 12.04 -11.85
C THR A 311 16.48 12.63 -11.20
N HIS A 312 15.87 13.64 -11.81
CA HIS A 312 14.70 14.35 -11.29
C HIS A 312 13.63 14.52 -12.37
N LEU A 313 12.37 14.43 -11.97
CA LEU A 313 11.23 14.83 -12.80
C LEU A 313 10.75 16.19 -12.34
N LEU A 314 10.57 17.12 -13.26
CA LEU A 314 10.08 18.46 -12.96
C LEU A 314 8.60 18.57 -13.32
N PHE A 315 7.81 19.13 -12.40
CA PHE A 315 6.37 19.33 -12.58
C PHE A 315 5.98 20.75 -12.21
N THR A 316 5.08 21.34 -12.96
CA THR A 316 4.21 22.40 -12.43
C THR A 316 3.35 21.85 -11.30
N GLY A 317 2.79 22.73 -10.46
CA GLY A 317 1.86 22.31 -9.40
C GLY A 317 0.68 21.52 -9.96
N LEU A 318 0.12 21.95 -11.08
CA LEU A 318 -1.02 21.33 -11.73
C LEU A 318 -0.69 19.97 -12.36
N GLU A 319 0.44 19.82 -13.05
CA GLU A 319 0.89 18.53 -13.57
C GLU A 319 1.11 17.50 -12.47
N LEU A 320 1.71 17.91 -11.34
CA LEU A 320 1.87 17.04 -10.18
C LEU A 320 0.50 16.60 -9.65
N LEU A 321 -0.47 17.52 -9.56
CA LEU A 321 -1.82 17.21 -9.09
C LEU A 321 -2.55 16.22 -10.00
N ARG A 322 -2.52 16.40 -11.32
CA ARG A 322 -3.06 15.43 -12.29
C ARG A 322 -2.39 14.06 -12.13
N ARG A 323 -1.06 14.05 -11.94
CA ARG A 323 -0.29 12.83 -11.70
C ARG A 323 -0.74 12.15 -10.40
N VAL A 324 -0.88 12.88 -9.30
CA VAL A 324 -1.29 12.32 -8.01
C VAL A 324 -2.74 11.83 -8.04
N ALA A 325 -3.64 12.57 -8.70
CA ALA A 325 -5.03 12.18 -8.91
C ALA A 325 -5.12 10.78 -9.56
N SER A 326 -4.31 10.55 -10.60
CA SER A 326 -4.28 9.26 -11.33
C SER A 326 -3.90 8.05 -10.46
N LEU A 327 -3.23 8.28 -9.32
CA LEU A 327 -2.73 7.24 -8.41
C LEU A 327 -3.63 7.01 -7.19
N VAL A 328 -4.71 7.79 -7.04
CA VAL A 328 -5.66 7.60 -5.93
C VAL A 328 -6.37 6.25 -6.13
N PRO A 329 -6.26 5.31 -5.18
CA PRO A 329 -6.84 3.99 -5.34
C PRO A 329 -8.37 4.06 -5.29
N PRO A 330 -9.08 3.15 -5.99
CA PRO A 330 -10.54 3.14 -5.99
C PRO A 330 -11.12 3.01 -4.57
N PRO A 331 -12.29 3.61 -4.33
CA PRO A 331 -12.93 3.56 -3.02
C PRO A 331 -13.28 2.13 -2.65
N ARG A 332 -13.26 1.82 -1.34
CA ARG A 332 -13.63 0.49 -0.79
C ARG A 332 -12.78 -0.71 -1.26
N ALA A 333 -11.83 -0.53 -2.18
CA ALA A 333 -10.84 -1.56 -2.48
C ALA A 333 -9.84 -1.73 -1.32
N ASN A 334 -9.56 -2.98 -0.92
CA ASN A 334 -8.46 -3.27 -0.01
C ASN A 334 -7.17 -3.43 -0.82
N LEU A 335 -6.11 -2.73 -0.43
CA LEU A 335 -4.81 -2.82 -1.10
C LEU A 335 -3.93 -3.92 -0.52
N THR A 336 -4.28 -4.44 0.66
CA THR A 336 -3.69 -5.64 1.26
C THR A 336 -4.71 -6.76 1.19
N ARG A 337 -4.31 -7.90 0.61
CA ARG A 337 -5.16 -9.07 0.39
C ARG A 337 -4.52 -10.29 1.02
N PHE A 338 -5.34 -11.16 1.60
CA PHE A 338 -4.89 -12.37 2.29
C PHE A 338 -5.43 -13.59 1.55
N HIS A 339 -4.57 -14.57 1.28
CA HIS A 339 -4.92 -15.75 0.50
C HIS A 339 -4.40 -17.03 1.14
N GLY A 340 -5.05 -18.15 0.81
CA GLY A 340 -4.69 -19.46 1.34
C GLY A 340 -4.78 -19.48 2.85
N VAL A 341 -3.76 -20.03 3.54
CA VAL A 341 -3.78 -20.15 5.00
C VAL A 341 -3.87 -18.80 5.75
N PHE A 342 -3.55 -17.67 5.11
CA PHE A 342 -3.67 -16.35 5.72
C PHE A 342 -5.05 -15.72 5.54
N ALA A 343 -5.93 -16.28 4.70
CA ALA A 343 -7.25 -15.72 4.47
C ALA A 343 -8.06 -15.67 5.79
N PRO A 344 -8.92 -14.65 6.02
CA PRO A 344 -9.65 -14.50 7.28
C PRO A 344 -10.48 -15.72 7.72
N GLY A 345 -11.00 -16.49 6.77
CA GLY A 345 -11.79 -17.72 7.03
C GLY A 345 -11.00 -19.02 6.86
N ALA A 346 -9.66 -18.99 6.78
CA ALA A 346 -8.88 -20.20 6.62
C ALA A 346 -8.82 -21.00 7.93
N LYS A 347 -9.19 -22.29 7.87
CA LYS A 347 -9.20 -23.19 9.03
C LYS A 347 -7.84 -23.28 9.75
N LEU A 348 -6.74 -23.19 9.01
CA LEU A 348 -5.39 -23.26 9.58
C LEU A 348 -4.93 -21.94 10.23
N ARG A 349 -5.58 -20.81 9.94
CA ARG A 349 -5.13 -19.48 10.38
C ARG A 349 -4.91 -19.35 11.90
N PRO A 350 -5.78 -19.88 12.77
CA PRO A 350 -5.58 -19.81 14.23
C PRO A 350 -4.32 -20.52 14.73
N PHE A 351 -3.82 -21.51 13.98
CA PHE A 351 -2.66 -22.32 14.34
C PHE A 351 -1.34 -21.77 13.80
N LEU A 352 -1.36 -20.71 12.97
CA LEU A 352 -0.16 -20.18 12.31
C LEU A 352 0.71 -19.31 13.22
N LEU A 353 0.21 -18.85 14.35
CA LEU A 353 0.99 -18.07 15.30
C LEU A 353 1.04 -18.84 16.61
N PRO A 354 2.21 -18.92 17.26
CA PRO A 354 2.27 -19.39 18.64
C PRO A 354 1.30 -18.56 19.47
N GLN A 355 0.41 -19.21 20.22
CA GLN A 355 -0.40 -18.51 21.21
C GLN A 355 0.57 -17.96 22.26
N ALA A 356 0.52 -16.64 22.52
CA ALA A 356 1.33 -16.04 23.57
C ALA A 356 0.94 -16.70 24.90
N GLY A 357 1.86 -17.51 25.47
CA GLY A 357 1.65 -18.22 26.74
C GLY A 357 2.01 -19.71 26.73
N THR A 358 2.31 -20.33 25.58
CA THR A 358 2.79 -21.73 25.57
C THR A 358 4.31 -21.77 25.61
N GLU A 359 4.88 -21.55 26.80
CA GLU A 359 6.21 -22.08 27.08
C GLU A 359 6.14 -23.61 27.01
N ALA A 360 7.11 -24.22 26.34
CA ALA A 360 7.24 -25.67 26.27
C ALA A 360 7.65 -26.20 27.65
N GLY A 361 6.66 -26.46 28.51
CA GLY A 361 6.85 -27.27 29.71
C GLY A 361 7.10 -28.73 29.34
N PRO A 362 7.83 -29.50 30.18
CA PRO A 362 8.17 -30.88 29.89
C PRO A 362 6.90 -31.73 29.76
N GLN A 363 6.91 -32.61 28.75
CA GLN A 363 5.82 -33.53 28.43
C GLN A 363 5.45 -34.35 29.68
N LYS A 364 4.27 -34.08 30.24
CA LYS A 364 3.59 -35.06 31.09
C LYS A 364 2.55 -35.78 30.24
N GLU A 365 2.76 -37.08 30.09
CA GLU A 365 1.75 -38.03 29.66
C GLU A 365 0.51 -37.86 30.54
N SER A 366 -0.65 -37.62 29.92
CA SER A 366 -1.93 -37.98 30.51
C SER A 366 -3.01 -38.12 29.45
N LEU A 367 -3.79 -39.16 29.68
CA LEU A 367 -4.77 -39.76 28.81
C LEU A 367 -6.00 -38.87 28.55
N CYS A 368 -6.59 -39.16 27.39
CA CYS A 368 -7.95 -38.93 26.92
C CYS A 368 -8.94 -38.25 27.88
N LEU A 369 -9.52 -37.12 27.48
CA LEU A 369 -10.97 -36.92 27.55
C LEU A 369 -11.41 -35.93 26.46
N ALA A 370 -12.50 -36.28 25.77
CA ALA A 370 -13.12 -35.47 24.75
C ALA A 370 -13.55 -34.11 25.32
N ALA A 371 -12.89 -33.03 24.91
CA ALA A 371 -13.30 -31.66 25.20
C ALA A 371 -13.66 -30.97 23.89
N THR A 372 -14.94 -30.65 23.77
CA THR A 372 -15.52 -29.76 22.77
C THR A 372 -14.66 -28.51 22.62
N VAL A 373 -14.16 -28.27 21.41
CA VAL A 373 -13.41 -27.06 21.06
C VAL A 373 -14.39 -25.89 21.11
N GLU A 374 -14.46 -25.19 22.23
CA GLU A 374 -15.10 -23.88 22.28
C GLU A 374 -14.35 -22.93 21.34
N GLU A 375 -15.06 -22.35 20.38
CA GLU A 375 -14.50 -21.31 19.52
C GLU A 375 -14.03 -20.15 20.41
N PRO A 376 -12.74 -19.77 20.37
CA PRO A 376 -12.28 -18.63 21.14
C PRO A 376 -13.03 -17.39 20.66
N ARG A 377 -13.82 -16.79 21.56
CA ARG A 377 -14.49 -15.49 21.35
C ARG A 377 -13.52 -14.54 20.67
N LYS A 378 -13.91 -13.96 19.53
CA LYS A 378 -13.12 -12.97 18.79
C LYS A 378 -12.87 -11.73 19.66
N GLN A 379 -11.86 -11.78 20.53
CA GLN A 379 -11.34 -10.59 21.19
C GLN A 379 -10.87 -9.65 20.09
N ARG A 380 -11.49 -8.47 20.02
CA ARG A 380 -11.02 -7.38 19.16
C ARG A 380 -9.65 -6.96 19.68
N THR A 381 -8.60 -7.49 19.05
CA THR A 381 -7.22 -7.14 19.38
C THR A 381 -7.02 -5.64 19.21
N ALA A 382 -6.40 -5.01 20.22
CA ALA A 382 -6.13 -3.58 20.19
C ALA A 382 -5.24 -3.26 18.99
N ARG A 383 -5.69 -2.37 18.10
CA ARG A 383 -4.83 -1.79 17.07
C ARG A 383 -3.68 -1.08 17.78
N VAL A 384 -2.45 -1.21 17.26
CA VAL A 384 -1.34 -0.33 17.66
C VAL A 384 -1.85 1.11 17.54
N ASP A 385 -1.91 1.80 18.68
CA ASP A 385 -2.40 3.15 18.72
C ASP A 385 -1.38 4.11 18.06
N TRP A 386 -1.79 5.35 17.87
CA TRP A 386 -0.92 6.32 17.19
C TRP A 386 0.38 6.61 17.95
N ALA A 387 0.32 6.67 19.29
CA ALA A 387 1.48 6.94 20.12
C ALA A 387 2.48 5.78 20.10
N GLY A 388 1.99 4.53 20.20
CA GLY A 388 2.80 3.34 20.05
C GLY A 388 3.48 3.25 18.69
N LEU A 389 2.82 3.71 17.63
CA LEU A 389 3.44 3.79 16.30
C LEU A 389 4.59 4.82 16.24
N LEU A 390 4.40 6.00 16.83
CA LEU A 390 5.43 7.05 16.87
C LEU A 390 6.63 6.62 17.70
N ARG A 391 6.39 5.98 18.85
CA ARG A 391 7.45 5.41 19.68
C ARG A 391 8.26 4.36 18.92
N ARG A 392 7.61 3.52 18.13
CA ARG A 392 8.29 2.49 17.32
C ARG A 392 9.06 3.05 16.12
N THR A 393 8.49 4.05 15.45
CA THR A 393 9.03 4.53 14.17
C THR A 393 10.08 5.62 14.36
N PHE A 394 9.89 6.49 15.36
CA PHE A 394 10.68 7.69 15.58
C PHE A 394 11.29 7.76 16.98
N ALA A 395 11.19 6.69 17.78
CA ALA A 395 11.55 6.70 19.20
C ALA A 395 10.85 7.82 20.01
N LEU A 396 9.72 8.32 19.50
CA LEU A 396 9.03 9.47 20.08
C LEU A 396 7.82 9.02 20.89
N ASP A 397 7.90 9.12 22.22
CA ASP A 397 6.77 8.89 23.11
C ASP A 397 6.00 10.19 23.34
N VAL A 398 4.90 10.38 22.61
CA VAL A 398 4.05 11.58 22.75
C VAL A 398 3.45 11.71 24.15
N PHE A 399 3.25 10.58 24.84
CA PHE A 399 2.68 10.58 26.19
C PHE A 399 3.73 10.81 27.26
N ALA A 400 5.02 10.89 26.93
CA ALA A 400 6.02 11.42 27.84
C ALA A 400 5.96 12.96 27.84
N CYS A 401 5.86 13.56 29.02
CA CYS A 401 5.96 15.00 29.17
C CYS A 401 7.43 15.43 29.10
N PRO A 402 7.83 16.31 28.16
CA PRO A 402 9.21 16.78 28.04
C PRO A 402 9.59 17.73 29.18
N ARG A 403 8.62 18.31 29.91
CA ARG A 403 8.89 19.26 30.99
C ARG A 403 9.22 18.58 32.32
N CYS A 404 8.55 17.47 32.65
CA CYS A 404 8.68 16.83 33.96
C CYS A 404 8.90 15.32 33.91
N GLY A 405 8.92 14.70 32.72
CA GLY A 405 9.02 13.24 32.58
C GLY A 405 7.73 12.47 32.90
N GLY A 406 6.70 13.13 33.45
CA GLY A 406 5.41 12.53 33.77
C GLY A 406 4.63 12.04 32.55
N ARG A 407 3.52 11.32 32.78
CA ARG A 407 2.65 10.81 31.70
C ARG A 407 1.59 11.83 31.30
N ARG A 408 1.29 11.86 30.01
CA ARG A 408 0.18 12.62 29.44
C ARG A 408 -0.98 11.69 29.09
N LYS A 409 -2.21 12.22 29.18
CA LYS A 409 -3.46 11.54 28.83
C LYS A 409 -4.29 12.39 27.87
N VAL A 410 -5.06 11.74 27.01
CA VAL A 410 -6.04 12.42 26.15
C VAL A 410 -7.22 12.86 27.03
N LEU A 411 -7.48 14.17 27.07
CA LEU A 411 -8.60 14.74 27.82
C LEU A 411 -9.88 14.81 26.99
N ALA A 412 -9.76 15.30 25.75
CA ALA A 412 -10.91 15.54 24.89
C ALA A 412 -10.54 15.50 23.42
N TYR A 413 -11.53 15.19 22.59
CA TYR A 413 -11.49 15.38 21.15
C TYR A 413 -12.35 16.59 20.80
N VAL A 414 -11.74 17.67 20.33
CA VAL A 414 -12.42 18.91 20.00
C VAL A 414 -12.68 18.94 18.50
N THR A 415 -13.94 18.80 18.11
CA THR A 415 -14.39 18.78 16.70
C THR A 415 -15.33 19.92 16.36
N ALA A 416 -16.03 20.49 17.35
CA ALA A 416 -16.99 21.58 17.13
C ALA A 416 -16.27 22.88 16.74
N PRO A 417 -16.62 23.53 15.60
CA PRO A 417 -15.90 24.71 15.11
C PRO A 417 -15.79 25.86 16.13
N ALA A 418 -16.85 26.13 16.90
CA ALA A 418 -16.84 27.16 17.93
C ALA A 418 -15.84 26.84 19.07
N GLY A 419 -15.82 25.59 19.54
CA GLY A 419 -14.88 25.15 20.57
C GLY A 419 -13.43 25.12 20.08
N VAL A 420 -13.20 24.69 18.83
CA VAL A 420 -11.89 24.78 18.19
C VAL A 420 -11.41 26.22 18.15
N ARG A 421 -12.24 27.14 17.63
CA ARG A 421 -11.90 28.56 17.51
C ARG A 421 -11.56 29.18 18.86
N SER A 422 -12.44 29.03 19.85
CA SER A 422 -12.27 29.61 21.18
C SER A 422 -10.96 29.17 21.84
N ILE A 423 -10.61 27.89 21.75
CA ILE A 423 -9.36 27.37 22.32
C ILE A 423 -8.13 27.90 21.56
N LEU A 424 -8.18 27.93 20.23
CA LEU A 424 -7.06 28.41 19.43
C LEU A 424 -6.84 29.93 19.62
N GLU A 425 -7.91 30.72 19.69
CA GLU A 425 -7.87 32.14 20.04
C GLU A 425 -7.22 32.37 21.41
N HIS A 426 -7.65 31.63 22.43
CA HIS A 426 -7.08 31.72 23.76
C HIS A 426 -5.57 31.41 23.80
N LEU A 427 -5.11 30.48 22.95
CA LEU A 427 -3.70 30.08 22.85
C LEU A 427 -2.88 30.94 21.86
N GLY A 428 -3.48 31.95 21.23
CA GLY A 428 -2.82 32.77 20.21
C GLY A 428 -2.43 31.98 18.93
N LEU A 429 -3.11 30.87 18.66
CA LEU A 429 -2.86 30.00 17.51
C LEU A 429 -3.77 30.35 16.33
N PRO A 430 -3.35 30.06 15.07
CA PRO A 430 -4.18 30.34 13.90
C PRO A 430 -5.52 29.60 13.95
N THR A 431 -6.62 30.37 13.89
CA THR A 431 -8.00 29.83 13.95
C THR A 431 -8.60 29.52 12.59
N GLN A 432 -7.93 29.95 11.51
CA GLN A 432 -8.34 29.68 10.13
C GLN A 432 -7.26 28.91 9.40
N ALA A 433 -7.69 27.96 8.57
CA ALA A 433 -6.80 27.32 7.61
C ALA A 433 -6.41 28.30 6.49
N LEU A 434 -5.26 28.06 5.86
CA LEU A 434 -4.82 28.83 4.70
C LEU A 434 -5.85 28.73 3.57
N LYS A 435 -6.27 29.88 3.03
CA LYS A 435 -7.22 29.96 1.91
C LYS A 435 -6.65 29.26 0.67
N ARG A 436 -7.52 28.57 -0.07
CA ARG A 436 -7.19 27.98 -1.37
C ARG A 436 -7.06 29.09 -2.41
N ALA A 437 -6.13 28.96 -3.34
CA ALA A 437 -6.10 29.87 -4.48
C ALA A 437 -7.35 29.66 -5.35
N PRO A 438 -7.94 30.72 -5.92
CA PRO A 438 -9.04 30.58 -6.88
C PRO A 438 -8.57 29.85 -8.13
N ALA A 439 -9.52 29.31 -8.90
CA ALA A 439 -9.21 28.73 -10.19
C ALA A 439 -8.63 29.81 -11.12
N ARG A 440 -7.50 29.51 -11.73
CA ARG A 440 -6.88 30.32 -12.79
C ARG A 440 -7.38 29.83 -14.15
N GLY A 441 -7.62 30.76 -15.08
CA GLY A 441 -7.94 30.43 -16.47
C GLY A 441 -6.77 29.73 -17.19
N PRO A 442 -7.01 29.10 -18.35
CA PRO A 442 -5.95 28.49 -19.13
C PRO A 442 -4.86 29.53 -19.47
N PRO A 443 -3.58 29.13 -19.57
CA PRO A 443 -2.54 30.05 -20.03
C PRO A 443 -2.97 30.60 -21.40
N GLN A 444 -2.99 31.93 -21.54
CA GLN A 444 -3.27 32.56 -22.82
C GLN A 444 -2.26 32.01 -23.82
N ARG A 445 -2.73 31.35 -24.89
CA ARG A 445 -1.86 31.05 -26.02
C ARG A 445 -1.45 32.41 -26.57
N ALA A 446 -0.17 32.72 -26.54
CA ALA A 446 0.35 33.81 -27.33
C ALA A 446 -0.06 33.49 -28.78
N TRP A 447 -0.95 34.30 -29.33
CA TRP A 447 -1.31 34.23 -30.73
C TRP A 447 -0.05 34.65 -31.50
N CYS A 448 0.54 33.71 -32.23
CA CYS A 448 1.55 33.96 -33.25
C CYS A 448 1.07 33.34 -34.54
#